data_AF-A0A9Q3V5D9-F1
#
_entry.id   AF-A0A9Q3V5D9-F1
#
_cell.length_a   1.000
_cell.length_b   1.000
_cell.length_c   1.000
_cell.angle_alpha   90.00
_cell.angle_beta   90.00
_cell.angle_gamma   90.00
#
_symmetry.space_group_name_H-M   'P 1'
#
loop_
_entity.id
_entity.type
_entity.pdbx_description
1 polymer ?
#
loop_
_entity_poly.entity_id
_entity_poly.type
_entity_poly.pdbx_seq_one_letter_code
_entity_poly.pdbx_strand_id
1 'polypeptide(L)'
;MTKFKYRVFIPEFIEAKINRSTQEFEDDDFLSARNIALKYLTEIISILVSEKIITVSDFKYEESSELIEVSELQKTPENDEVLDFAHLSECKIQYNYTEKEFRKANELQTEKKMSLKQTFLLLGIIKIEIADEKNNLVTIFELKNSDIPVNRFVEETIISRLISNFKGLTFPKLYSSFQFNIKEKHHQFREIFLTENNFREKEIISNNLFFDFERKLLSIYNRRCMVSLFIEEEHSKLARKAMLHIQSVYRKLKYEYTPKVMIQNKLYWVYFFDFNTELKITYSKAGNIYFRSSSGMKKANEQTTFEEIVCNENCKDHFITHLLQIL
;
A
#
# COMPACT_ATOMS: atom_id res chain seq x y z
N MET A 1 -34.58 23.48 -11.06
CA MET A 1 -33.12 23.44 -10.84
C MET A 1 -32.83 22.20 -10.03
N THR A 2 -31.84 21.41 -10.46
CA THR A 2 -31.39 20.24 -9.70
C THR A 2 -30.42 20.75 -8.63
N LYS A 3 -30.77 20.62 -7.36
CA LYS A 3 -29.87 20.97 -6.26
C LYS A 3 -28.75 19.93 -6.17
N PHE A 4 -27.52 20.37 -5.93
CA PHE A 4 -26.43 19.46 -5.57
C PHE A 4 -26.63 18.99 -4.15
N LYS A 5 -26.53 17.68 -3.92
CA LYS A 5 -26.74 17.09 -2.61
C LYS A 5 -25.51 16.30 -2.19
N TYR A 6 -24.99 16.68 -1.03
CA TYR A 6 -23.94 15.97 -0.33
C TYR A 6 -24.49 15.39 0.97
N ARG A 7 -23.97 14.24 1.38
CA ARG A 7 -24.25 13.67 2.70
C ARG A 7 -22.94 13.37 3.40
N VAL A 8 -22.78 13.85 4.63
CA VAL A 8 -21.76 13.38 5.54
C VAL A 8 -22.40 12.30 6.40
N PHE A 9 -22.04 11.05 6.14
CA PHE A 9 -22.52 9.90 6.88
C PHE A 9 -21.62 9.64 8.08
N ILE A 10 -22.24 9.61 9.26
CA ILE A 10 -21.62 9.27 10.53
C ILE A 10 -22.31 8.00 11.03
N PRO A 11 -21.58 6.91 11.28
CA PRO A 11 -22.19 5.74 11.90
C PRO A 11 -22.79 6.09 13.27
N GLU A 12 -24.00 5.58 13.57
CA GLU A 12 -24.70 5.80 14.85
C GLU A 12 -23.79 5.63 16.08
N PHE A 13 -22.86 4.69 15.98
CA PHE A 13 -21.89 4.43 17.01
C PHE A 13 -20.95 5.62 17.28
N ILE A 14 -20.45 6.26 16.21
CA ILE A 14 -19.65 7.47 16.31
C ILE A 14 -20.54 8.64 16.73
N GLU A 15 -21.77 8.75 16.22
CA GLU A 15 -22.71 9.82 16.59
C GLU A 15 -22.89 9.91 18.12
N ALA A 16 -23.06 8.75 18.77
CA ALA A 16 -23.20 8.66 20.22
C ALA A 16 -21.96 9.14 21.00
N LYS A 17 -20.77 9.15 20.40
CA LYS A 17 -19.52 9.61 21.04
C LYS A 17 -19.29 11.10 20.88
N ILE A 18 -19.62 11.67 19.72
CA ILE A 18 -19.28 13.06 19.38
C ILE A 18 -20.47 14.03 19.39
N ASN A 19 -21.69 13.54 19.64
CA ASN A 19 -22.93 14.32 19.61
C ASN A 19 -23.08 15.14 18.30
N ARG A 20 -22.79 14.46 17.18
CA ARG A 20 -22.99 14.91 15.80
C ARG A 20 -23.67 13.78 15.06
N SER A 21 -24.57 14.12 14.14
CA SER A 21 -25.34 13.13 13.38
C SER A 21 -24.97 13.18 11.91
N THR A 22 -25.34 12.15 11.17
CA THR A 22 -25.39 12.20 9.71
C THR A 22 -26.19 13.42 9.26
N GLN A 23 -25.67 14.17 8.29
CA GLN A 23 -26.30 15.39 7.77
C GLN A 23 -26.22 15.46 6.25
N GLU A 24 -27.25 16.05 5.65
CA GLU A 24 -27.35 16.33 4.22
C GLU A 24 -27.24 17.83 3.96
N PHE A 25 -26.53 18.18 2.90
CA PHE A 25 -26.23 19.56 2.51
C PHE A 25 -26.66 19.73 1.05
N GLU A 26 -27.58 20.68 0.82
CA GLU A 26 -28.18 20.93 -0.49
C GLU A 26 -28.04 22.39 -0.88
N ASP A 27 -27.49 22.65 -2.07
CA ASP A 27 -27.35 24.01 -2.63
C ASP A 27 -27.52 23.96 -4.17
N ASP A 28 -27.94 25.07 -4.77
CA ASP A 28 -27.96 25.23 -6.22
C ASP A 28 -26.54 25.39 -6.79
N ASP A 29 -25.60 25.91 -5.99
CA ASP A 29 -24.16 25.95 -6.32
C ASP A 29 -23.42 24.71 -5.77
N PHE A 30 -22.76 24.01 -6.69
CA PHE A 30 -21.99 22.82 -6.37
C PHE A 30 -20.86 23.08 -5.35
N LEU A 31 -20.10 24.17 -5.54
CA LEU A 31 -18.95 24.47 -4.68
C LEU A 31 -19.41 24.84 -3.27
N SER A 32 -20.52 25.58 -3.15
CA SER A 32 -21.18 25.88 -1.87
C SER A 32 -21.58 24.60 -1.14
N ALA A 33 -22.40 23.73 -1.76
CA ALA A 33 -22.85 22.47 -1.13
C ALA A 33 -21.67 21.61 -0.68
N ARG A 34 -20.66 21.48 -1.55
CA ARG A 34 -19.43 20.72 -1.27
C ARG A 34 -18.66 21.30 -0.09
N ASN A 35 -18.42 22.61 -0.07
CA ASN A 35 -17.62 23.25 0.97
C ASN A 35 -18.29 23.17 2.33
N ILE A 36 -19.62 23.33 2.41
CA ILE A 36 -20.36 23.18 3.67
C ILE A 36 -20.22 21.74 4.20
N ALA A 37 -20.40 20.74 3.34
CA ALA A 37 -20.24 19.34 3.71
C ALA A 37 -18.79 19.02 4.16
N LEU A 38 -17.78 19.57 3.50
CA LEU A 38 -16.37 19.37 3.86
C LEU A 38 -15.96 20.08 5.15
N LYS A 39 -16.53 21.26 5.45
CA LYS A 39 -16.36 21.94 6.74
C LYS A 39 -16.96 21.09 7.87
N TYR A 40 -18.17 20.58 7.67
CA TYR A 40 -18.80 19.69 8.66
C TYR A 40 -17.99 18.41 8.88
N LEU A 41 -17.50 17.78 7.80
CA LEU A 41 -16.61 16.63 7.90
C LEU A 41 -15.30 16.97 8.61
N THR A 42 -14.72 18.15 8.36
CA THR A 42 -13.52 18.66 9.05
C THR A 42 -13.77 18.74 10.55
N GLU A 43 -14.86 19.36 10.98
CA GLU A 43 -15.23 19.44 12.39
C GLU A 43 -15.33 18.06 13.04
N ILE A 44 -16.02 17.12 12.38
CA ILE A 44 -16.16 15.75 12.88
C ILE A 44 -14.80 15.09 13.06
N ILE A 45 -13.93 15.13 12.04
CA ILE A 45 -12.61 14.49 12.09
C ILE A 45 -11.76 15.12 13.19
N SER A 46 -11.78 16.45 13.33
CA SER A 46 -11.07 17.14 14.40
C SER A 46 -11.53 16.68 15.79
N ILE A 47 -12.84 16.53 16.01
CA ILE A 47 -13.38 15.99 17.27
C ILE A 47 -12.90 14.55 17.49
N LEU A 48 -12.92 13.70 16.46
CA LEU A 48 -12.48 12.31 16.61
C LEU A 48 -11.01 12.18 16.99
N VAL A 49 -10.15 13.05 16.45
CA VAL A 49 -8.73 13.08 16.81
C VAL A 49 -8.54 13.62 18.23
N SER A 50 -9.22 14.71 18.60
CA SER A 50 -9.09 15.29 19.95
C SER A 50 -9.58 14.33 21.04
N GLU A 51 -10.66 13.59 20.77
CA GLU A 51 -11.23 12.58 21.67
C GLU A 51 -10.52 11.22 21.57
N LYS A 52 -9.46 11.11 20.76
CA LYS A 52 -8.69 9.88 20.52
C LYS A 52 -9.54 8.69 20.07
N ILE A 53 -10.67 8.96 19.43
CA ILE A 53 -11.53 7.95 18.80
C ILE A 53 -10.85 7.42 17.54
N ILE A 54 -10.10 8.29 16.85
CA ILE A 54 -9.15 7.90 15.82
C ILE A 54 -7.75 8.42 16.16
N THR A 55 -6.74 7.71 15.68
CA THR A 55 -5.35 8.16 15.66
C THR A 55 -4.94 8.34 14.20
N VAL A 56 -4.34 9.50 13.90
CA VAL A 56 -3.77 9.81 12.59
C VAL A 56 -2.25 9.78 12.73
N SER A 57 -1.57 9.06 11.85
CA SER A 57 -0.11 9.02 11.83
C SER A 57 0.42 9.29 10.43
N ASP A 58 1.53 10.02 10.34
CA ASP A 58 2.23 10.28 9.08
C ASP A 58 3.69 9.81 9.19
N PHE A 59 4.36 9.68 8.04
CA PHE A 59 5.76 9.30 8.00
C PHE A 59 6.62 10.41 8.58
N LYS A 60 7.50 10.03 9.51
CA LYS A 60 8.40 10.97 10.18
C LYS A 60 9.38 11.63 9.21
N TYR A 61 9.87 10.86 8.23
CA TYR A 61 10.83 11.29 7.22
C TYR A 61 10.50 10.65 5.88
N GLU A 62 10.88 11.32 4.78
CA GLU A 62 10.63 10.85 3.41
C GLU A 62 11.26 9.47 3.09
N GLU A 63 12.35 9.13 3.79
CA GLU A 63 13.17 7.93 3.55
C GLU A 63 12.93 6.81 4.56
N SER A 64 12.01 6.98 5.52
CA SER A 64 11.78 6.03 6.62
C SER A 64 10.34 5.53 6.61
N SER A 65 10.13 4.26 6.94
CA SER A 65 8.78 3.74 7.23
C SER A 65 8.28 4.05 8.65
N GLU A 66 9.07 4.74 9.46
CA GLU A 66 8.68 5.17 10.81
C GLU A 66 7.50 6.15 10.73
N LEU A 67 6.43 5.83 11.46
CA LEU A 67 5.25 6.66 11.60
C LEU A 67 5.26 7.41 12.93
N ILE A 68 4.83 8.67 12.90
CA ILE A 68 4.59 9.50 14.08
C ILE A 68 3.13 9.94 14.12
N GLU A 69 2.58 10.05 15.32
CA GLU A 69 1.24 10.58 15.52
C GLU A 69 1.19 12.07 15.15
N VAL A 70 0.17 12.44 14.39
CA VAL A 70 -0.08 13.82 13.97
C VAL A 70 -0.96 14.48 15.02
N SER A 71 -0.42 15.48 15.72
CA SER A 71 -1.16 16.23 16.74
C SER A 71 -2.11 17.27 16.16
N GLU A 72 -1.76 17.84 15.00
CA GLU A 72 -2.55 18.87 14.31
C GLU A 72 -2.74 18.50 12.84
N LEU A 73 -4.00 18.37 12.42
CA LEU A 73 -4.33 18.03 11.05
C LEU A 73 -4.15 19.24 10.13
N GLN A 74 -3.51 19.01 8.98
CA GLN A 74 -3.27 20.06 7.98
C GLN A 74 -4.59 20.51 7.33
N LYS A 75 -4.67 21.81 7.04
CA LYS A 75 -5.80 22.45 6.37
C LYS A 75 -5.39 22.96 4.99
N THR A 76 -6.37 23.11 4.10
CA THR A 76 -6.09 23.60 2.75
C THR A 76 -5.63 25.08 2.78
N PRO A 77 -4.67 25.49 1.93
CA PRO A 77 -4.24 26.90 1.87
C PRO A 77 -5.34 27.86 1.42
N GLU A 78 -6.30 27.35 0.63
CA GLU A 78 -7.38 28.11 0.00
C GLU A 78 -8.57 28.32 0.95
N ASN A 79 -8.69 27.48 1.97
CA ASN A 79 -9.75 27.51 2.98
C ASN A 79 -9.26 26.87 4.29
N ASP A 80 -8.88 27.70 5.25
CA ASP A 80 -8.37 27.29 6.57
C ASP A 80 -9.45 26.75 7.51
N GLU A 81 -10.67 26.54 7.02
CA GLU A 81 -11.74 25.82 7.71
C GLU A 81 -11.90 24.38 7.21
N VAL A 82 -11.15 23.98 6.17
CA VAL A 82 -11.27 22.66 5.53
C VAL A 82 -9.94 21.91 5.62
N LEU A 83 -9.98 20.66 6.08
CA LEU A 83 -8.81 19.79 6.11
C LEU A 83 -8.25 19.54 4.71
N ASP A 84 -6.94 19.36 4.60
CA ASP A 84 -6.34 18.79 3.41
C ASP A 84 -6.65 17.28 3.36
N PHE A 85 -7.81 16.94 2.78
CA PHE A 85 -8.25 15.55 2.63
C PHE A 85 -7.32 14.73 1.74
N ALA A 86 -6.65 15.36 0.76
CA ALA A 86 -5.68 14.67 -0.08
C ALA A 86 -4.50 14.21 0.76
N HIS A 87 -3.92 15.09 1.58
CA HIS A 87 -2.87 14.73 2.53
C HIS A 87 -3.36 13.73 3.58
N LEU A 88 -4.56 13.93 4.16
CA LEU A 88 -5.14 13.01 5.14
C LEU A 88 -5.29 11.58 4.57
N SER A 89 -5.56 11.44 3.27
CA SER A 89 -5.62 10.13 2.61
C SER A 89 -4.26 9.42 2.45
N GLU A 90 -3.17 10.16 2.63
CA GLU A 90 -1.80 9.63 2.68
C GLU A 90 -1.39 9.19 4.08
N CYS A 91 -2.13 9.57 5.12
CA CYS A 91 -1.84 9.24 6.51
C CYS A 91 -2.42 7.87 6.90
N LYS A 92 -1.82 7.22 7.90
CA LYS A 92 -2.41 6.07 8.58
C LYS A 92 -3.57 6.53 9.44
N ILE A 93 -4.72 5.89 9.30
CA ILE A 93 -5.94 6.16 10.05
C ILE A 93 -6.28 4.91 10.85
N GLN A 94 -6.14 4.99 12.16
CA GLN A 94 -6.49 3.90 13.06
C GLN A 94 -7.70 4.27 13.90
N TYR A 95 -8.75 3.45 13.86
CA TYR A 95 -9.89 3.57 14.76
C TYR A 95 -9.59 2.88 16.08
N ASN A 96 -9.82 3.59 17.18
CA ASN A 96 -9.59 3.07 18.52
C ASN A 96 -10.90 2.53 19.08
N TYR A 97 -11.03 1.20 19.06
CA TYR A 97 -12.20 0.51 19.55
C TYR A 97 -12.04 0.08 21.01
N THR A 98 -13.05 0.36 21.84
CA THR A 98 -13.09 -0.14 23.23
C THR A 98 -13.47 -1.61 23.29
N GLU A 99 -13.21 -2.30 24.41
CA GLU A 99 -13.59 -3.70 24.60
C GLU A 99 -15.11 -3.92 24.41
N LYS A 100 -15.93 -2.97 24.86
CA LYS A 100 -17.38 -2.98 24.66
C LYS A 100 -17.76 -2.98 23.18
N GLU A 101 -16.99 -2.28 22.34
CA GLU A 101 -17.21 -2.18 20.91
C GLU A 101 -16.83 -3.46 20.19
N PHE A 102 -15.72 -4.10 20.59
CA PHE A 102 -15.36 -5.43 20.11
C PHE A 102 -16.46 -6.46 20.42
N ARG A 103 -17.02 -6.44 21.64
CA ARG A 103 -18.11 -7.35 22.00
C ARG A 103 -19.36 -7.13 21.14
N LYS A 104 -19.79 -5.87 20.96
CA LYS A 104 -20.93 -5.52 20.09
C LYS A 104 -20.67 -5.90 18.62
N ALA A 105 -19.44 -5.76 18.14
CA ALA A 105 -19.07 -6.18 16.79
C ALA A 105 -19.16 -7.71 16.61
N ASN A 106 -18.76 -8.49 17.61
CA ASN A 106 -18.88 -9.95 17.59
C ASN A 106 -20.35 -10.42 17.62
N GLU A 107 -21.21 -9.75 18.40
CA GLU A 107 -22.65 -10.02 18.44
C GLU A 107 -23.28 -9.77 17.07
N LEU A 108 -23.04 -8.60 16.49
CA LEU A 108 -23.56 -8.22 15.16
C LEU A 108 -23.04 -9.11 14.03
N GLN A 109 -21.78 -9.56 14.11
CA GLN A 109 -21.22 -10.54 13.16
C GLN A 109 -22.06 -11.83 13.15
N THR A 110 -22.44 -12.31 14.32
CA THR A 110 -23.21 -13.56 14.48
C THR A 110 -24.63 -13.38 13.97
N GLU A 111 -25.28 -12.27 14.31
CA GLU A 111 -26.67 -11.98 13.90
C GLU A 111 -26.81 -11.71 12.40
N LYS A 112 -25.89 -10.91 11.82
CA LYS A 112 -25.98 -10.46 10.42
C LYS A 112 -25.19 -11.33 9.45
N LYS A 113 -24.52 -12.40 9.93
CA LYS A 113 -23.60 -13.25 9.14
C LYS A 113 -22.57 -12.44 8.35
N MET A 114 -22.09 -11.34 8.94
CA MET A 114 -21.10 -10.45 8.33
C MET A 114 -19.70 -10.77 8.82
N SER A 115 -18.68 -10.49 8.01
CA SER A 115 -17.30 -10.65 8.46
C SER A 115 -16.92 -9.62 9.52
N LEU A 116 -15.94 -9.99 10.37
CA LEU A 116 -15.13 -9.13 11.23
C LEU A 116 -15.00 -7.69 10.72
N LYS A 117 -14.37 -7.65 9.54
CA LYS A 117 -14.05 -6.45 8.79
C LYS A 117 -15.30 -5.65 8.44
N GLN A 118 -16.34 -6.29 7.91
CA GLN A 118 -17.60 -5.61 7.53
C GLN A 118 -18.32 -4.99 8.73
N THR A 119 -18.29 -5.64 9.89
CA THR A 119 -18.90 -5.09 11.09
C THR A 119 -18.14 -3.85 11.60
N PHE A 120 -16.80 -3.87 11.58
CA PHE A 120 -16.03 -2.66 11.91
C PHE A 120 -16.21 -1.54 10.89
N LEU A 121 -16.34 -1.87 9.59
CA LEU A 121 -16.69 -0.88 8.56
C LEU A 121 -18.03 -0.20 8.90
N LEU A 122 -19.05 -0.96 9.32
CA LEU A 122 -20.36 -0.43 9.74
C LEU A 122 -20.30 0.43 11.00
N LEU A 123 -19.38 0.12 11.93
CA LEU A 123 -19.31 0.79 13.22
C LEU A 123 -18.47 2.08 13.19
N GLY A 124 -17.47 2.17 12.31
CA GLY A 124 -16.45 3.23 12.41
C GLY A 124 -16.40 4.22 11.26
N ILE A 125 -16.75 3.82 10.03
CA ILE A 125 -16.34 4.62 8.87
C ILE A 125 -17.25 5.81 8.64
N ILE A 126 -16.63 6.99 8.75
CA ILE A 126 -17.19 8.23 8.27
C ILE A 126 -16.89 8.36 6.79
N LYS A 127 -17.89 8.83 6.05
CA LYS A 127 -17.79 9.05 4.61
C LYS A 127 -18.57 10.28 4.20
N ILE A 128 -18.15 10.87 3.09
CA ILE A 128 -18.93 11.86 2.37
C ILE A 128 -19.38 11.24 1.04
N GLU A 129 -20.64 11.48 0.72
CA GLU A 129 -21.31 10.97 -0.46
C GLU A 129 -21.92 12.13 -1.23
N ILE A 130 -22.02 11.97 -2.54
CA ILE A 130 -22.72 12.88 -3.45
C ILE A 130 -23.91 12.13 -4.06
N ALA A 131 -25.03 12.82 -4.27
CA ALA A 131 -26.16 12.27 -5.01
C ALA A 131 -25.90 12.32 -6.53
N ASP A 132 -26.17 11.22 -7.23
CA ASP A 132 -26.14 11.15 -8.70
C ASP A 132 -27.43 11.73 -9.33
N GLU A 133 -27.52 11.71 -10.66
CA GLU A 133 -28.68 12.16 -11.43
C GLU A 133 -30.01 11.45 -11.07
N LYS A 134 -29.95 10.29 -10.42
CA LYS A 134 -31.09 9.49 -9.96
C LYS A 134 -31.29 9.58 -8.45
N ASN A 135 -30.60 10.50 -7.76
CA ASN A 135 -30.57 10.64 -6.30
C ASN A 135 -29.99 9.42 -5.56
N ASN A 136 -29.20 8.58 -6.22
CA ASN A 136 -28.43 7.56 -5.50
C ASN A 136 -27.21 8.20 -4.85
N LEU A 137 -26.97 7.87 -3.58
CA LEU A 137 -25.78 8.36 -2.87
C LEU A 137 -24.57 7.52 -3.21
N VAL A 138 -23.53 8.18 -3.71
CA VAL A 138 -22.27 7.57 -4.10
C VAL A 138 -21.15 8.13 -3.24
N THR A 139 -20.39 7.25 -2.60
CA THR A 139 -19.25 7.64 -1.78
C THR A 139 -18.14 8.27 -2.61
N ILE A 140 -17.68 9.45 -2.19
CA ILE A 140 -16.56 10.16 -2.82
C ILE A 140 -15.32 10.23 -1.92
N PHE A 141 -15.50 10.07 -0.60
CA PHE A 141 -14.40 9.91 0.34
C PHE A 141 -14.84 9.11 1.57
N GLU A 142 -13.92 8.29 2.08
CA GLU A 142 -14.04 7.50 3.30
C GLU A 142 -12.79 7.71 4.14
N LEU A 143 -12.99 7.95 5.43
CA LEU A 143 -11.90 8.10 6.40
C LEU A 143 -11.35 6.72 6.79
N LYS A 144 -10.60 6.08 5.90
CA LYS A 144 -9.99 4.76 6.16
C LYS A 144 -8.73 4.56 5.32
N ASN A 145 -7.84 3.69 5.78
CA ASN A 145 -6.79 3.16 4.91
C ASN A 145 -7.40 2.09 3.99
N SER A 146 -7.72 2.44 2.75
CA SER A 146 -8.33 1.53 1.77
C SER A 146 -7.27 0.99 0.80
N ASP A 147 -7.27 -0.33 0.59
CA ASP A 147 -6.55 -0.97 -0.53
C ASP A 147 -7.24 -0.72 -1.88
N ILE A 148 -8.55 -0.45 -1.83
CA ILE A 148 -9.39 -0.21 -3.00
C ILE A 148 -9.60 1.30 -3.07
N PRO A 149 -9.01 2.02 -4.03
CA PRO A 149 -9.24 3.44 -4.14
C PRO A 149 -10.73 3.66 -4.45
N VAL A 150 -11.43 4.40 -3.60
CA VAL A 150 -12.64 5.11 -4.03
C VAL A 150 -12.21 5.87 -5.29
N ASN A 151 -12.88 5.60 -6.41
CA ASN A 151 -12.41 6.11 -7.70
C ASN A 151 -12.30 7.64 -7.60
N ARG A 152 -11.06 8.14 -7.73
CA ARG A 152 -10.72 9.55 -7.47
C ARG A 152 -11.48 10.53 -8.37
N PHE A 153 -12.06 10.01 -9.46
CA PHE A 153 -12.81 10.76 -10.45
C PHE A 153 -14.33 10.57 -10.29
N VAL A 154 -14.82 9.90 -9.25
CA VAL A 154 -16.26 9.66 -9.04
C VAL A 154 -17.01 10.98 -8.92
N GLU A 155 -16.53 11.86 -8.05
CA GLU A 155 -17.09 13.21 -7.87
C GLU A 155 -17.11 13.96 -9.21
N GLU A 156 -15.96 14.07 -9.88
CA GLU A 156 -15.85 14.71 -11.21
C GLU A 156 -16.81 14.11 -12.25
N THR A 157 -16.95 12.78 -12.27
CA THR A 157 -17.82 12.07 -13.21
C THR A 157 -19.29 12.39 -12.94
N ILE A 158 -19.72 12.36 -11.68
CA ILE A 158 -21.10 12.68 -11.31
C ILE A 158 -21.42 14.13 -11.65
N ILE A 159 -20.55 15.06 -11.28
CA ILE A 159 -20.77 16.48 -11.56
C ILE A 159 -20.80 16.75 -13.07
N SER A 160 -19.95 16.09 -13.85
CA SER A 160 -19.94 16.23 -15.31
C SER A 160 -21.26 15.81 -15.99
N ARG A 161 -22.05 14.95 -15.33
CA ARG A 161 -23.38 14.55 -15.79
C ARG A 161 -24.47 15.52 -15.34
N LEU A 162 -24.29 16.13 -14.16
CA LEU A 162 -25.21 17.11 -13.59
C LEU A 162 -25.04 18.51 -14.22
N ILE A 163 -23.83 18.84 -14.70
CA ILE A 163 -23.45 20.15 -15.24
C ILE A 163 -22.94 20.03 -16.67
N SER A 164 -23.64 20.63 -17.63
CA SER A 164 -23.28 20.64 -19.05
C SER A 164 -21.95 21.36 -19.37
N ASN A 165 -21.51 22.29 -18.52
CA ASN A 165 -20.27 23.08 -18.68
C ASN A 165 -19.16 22.69 -17.70
N PHE A 166 -19.10 21.43 -17.24
CA PHE A 166 -18.09 20.99 -16.25
C PHE A 166 -16.63 21.16 -16.69
N LYS A 167 -16.35 21.26 -18.00
CA LYS A 167 -15.00 21.49 -18.56
C LYS A 167 -14.45 22.86 -18.15
N GLY A 168 -13.92 22.96 -16.93
CA GLY A 168 -13.34 24.19 -16.38
C GLY A 168 -13.48 24.35 -14.86
N LEU A 169 -14.31 23.53 -14.20
CA LEU A 169 -14.38 23.53 -12.74
C LEU A 169 -13.20 22.75 -12.16
N THR A 170 -12.30 23.45 -11.46
CA THR A 170 -11.22 22.84 -10.67
C THR A 170 -11.54 22.97 -9.20
N PHE A 171 -11.51 21.87 -8.46
CA PHE A 171 -11.65 21.86 -7.01
C PHE A 171 -10.62 20.91 -6.40
N PRO A 172 -10.21 21.12 -5.12
CA PRO A 172 -9.24 20.26 -4.46
C PRO A 172 -9.71 18.81 -4.42
N LYS A 173 -8.85 17.88 -4.84
CA LYS A 173 -9.17 16.45 -4.81
C LYS A 173 -9.21 15.95 -3.37
N LEU A 174 -10.12 15.03 -3.07
CA LEU A 174 -10.22 14.41 -1.73
C LEU A 174 -9.20 13.27 -1.52
N TYR A 175 -8.54 12.82 -2.57
CA TYR A 175 -7.56 11.74 -2.52
C TYR A 175 -6.28 12.11 -3.26
N SER A 176 -5.14 11.85 -2.60
CA SER A 176 -3.83 11.90 -3.24
C SER A 176 -3.61 10.73 -4.19
N SER A 177 -2.71 10.90 -5.17
CA SER A 177 -2.21 9.81 -6.02
C SER A 177 -1.49 8.71 -5.24
N PHE A 178 -0.92 9.04 -4.08
CA PHE A 178 -0.16 8.16 -3.20
C PHE A 178 -0.89 7.99 -1.86
N GLN A 179 -2.04 7.29 -1.88
CA GLN A 179 -2.75 6.91 -0.65
C GLN A 179 -1.84 6.13 0.31
N PHE A 180 -2.17 6.12 1.60
CA PHE A 180 -1.32 5.57 2.66
C PHE A 180 -0.68 4.22 2.30
N ASN A 181 -1.44 3.20 1.87
CA ASN A 181 -0.88 1.87 1.60
C ASN A 181 0.16 1.87 0.45
N ILE A 182 0.00 2.76 -0.54
CA ILE A 182 0.98 2.93 -1.62
C ILE A 182 2.21 3.67 -1.08
N LYS A 183 2.00 4.74 -0.31
CA LYS A 183 3.06 5.53 0.31
C LYS A 183 3.89 4.68 1.28
N GLU A 184 3.23 3.87 2.11
CA GLU A 184 3.85 2.90 3.02
C GLU A 184 4.76 1.93 2.29
N LYS A 185 4.29 1.29 1.21
CA LYS A 185 5.15 0.44 0.38
C LYS A 185 6.35 1.20 -0.17
N HIS A 186 6.17 2.42 -0.66
CA HIS A 186 7.27 3.24 -1.18
C HIS A 186 8.31 3.56 -0.08
N HIS A 187 7.86 3.95 1.11
CA HIS A 187 8.73 4.20 2.26
C HIS A 187 9.47 2.94 2.71
N GLN A 188 8.79 1.78 2.78
CA GLN A 188 9.42 0.49 3.07
C GLN A 188 10.52 0.16 2.06
N PHE A 189 10.27 0.35 0.76
CA PHE A 189 11.29 0.11 -0.27
C PHE A 189 12.46 1.09 -0.19
N ARG A 190 12.21 2.36 0.13
CA ARG A 190 13.26 3.36 0.36
C ARG A 190 14.14 2.96 1.54
N GLU A 191 13.54 2.61 2.67
CA GLU A 191 14.27 2.19 3.86
C GLU A 191 15.08 0.91 3.61
N ILE A 192 14.49 -0.09 2.96
CA ILE A 192 15.21 -1.30 2.52
C ILE A 192 16.41 -0.88 1.67
N PHE A 193 16.21 -0.03 0.65
CA PHE A 193 17.27 0.41 -0.26
C PHE A 193 18.41 1.14 0.46
N LEU A 194 18.12 1.96 1.47
CA LEU A 194 19.12 2.79 2.15
C LEU A 194 19.82 2.06 3.30
N THR A 195 19.23 1.02 3.88
CA THR A 195 19.84 0.28 5.00
C THR A 195 21.16 -0.38 4.59
N GLU A 196 22.28 0.17 5.04
CA GLU A 196 23.61 -0.41 4.85
C GLU A 196 23.69 -1.74 5.62
N ASN A 197 24.10 -2.82 4.95
CA ASN A 197 24.12 -4.22 5.45
C ASN A 197 22.83 -5.06 5.28
N ASN A 198 21.76 -4.54 4.68
CA ASN A 198 20.58 -5.35 4.38
C ASN A 198 20.67 -6.14 3.06
N PHE A 199 21.80 -6.80 2.85
CA PHE A 199 22.06 -7.57 1.64
C PHE A 199 21.08 -8.73 1.45
N ARG A 200 20.51 -9.27 2.53
CA ARG A 200 19.61 -10.42 2.43
C ARG A 200 18.26 -10.06 1.82
N GLU A 201 17.77 -8.84 2.05
CA GLU A 201 16.44 -8.40 1.66
C GLU A 201 16.43 -7.53 0.39
N LYS A 202 17.60 -7.12 -0.13
CA LYS A 202 17.69 -6.35 -1.39
C LYS A 202 18.77 -6.77 -2.37
N GLU A 203 18.48 -6.48 -3.63
CA GLU A 203 19.42 -6.51 -4.76
C GLU A 203 19.21 -5.30 -5.65
N ILE A 204 20.29 -4.66 -6.10
CA ILE A 204 20.23 -3.46 -6.95
C ILE A 204 20.88 -3.76 -8.29
N ILE A 205 20.20 -3.49 -9.40
CA ILE A 205 20.71 -3.61 -10.76
C ILE A 205 20.96 -2.22 -11.34
N SER A 206 22.25 -1.92 -11.49
CA SER A 206 22.78 -0.68 -12.04
C SER A 206 23.51 -0.88 -13.37
N ASN A 207 23.28 -2.03 -14.05
CA ASN A 207 23.84 -2.28 -15.37
C ASN A 207 22.86 -3.02 -16.27
N ASN A 208 23.23 -3.12 -17.55
CA ASN A 208 22.42 -3.69 -18.62
C ASN A 208 22.87 -5.12 -19.03
N LEU A 209 23.60 -5.83 -18.18
CA LEU A 209 24.11 -7.16 -18.52
C LEU A 209 23.10 -8.25 -18.14
N PHE A 210 22.63 -9.01 -19.13
CA PHE A 210 21.70 -10.12 -18.91
C PHE A 210 22.25 -11.15 -17.92
N PHE A 211 23.54 -11.47 -18.01
CA PHE A 211 24.19 -12.42 -17.11
C PHE A 211 24.19 -11.95 -15.65
N ASP A 212 24.30 -10.64 -15.40
CA ASP A 212 24.21 -10.11 -14.04
C ASP A 212 22.79 -10.23 -13.49
N PHE A 213 21.79 -10.08 -14.36
CA PHE A 213 20.39 -10.27 -14.02
C PHE A 213 20.07 -11.73 -13.68
N GLU A 214 20.46 -12.66 -14.56
CA GLU A 214 20.29 -14.10 -14.36
C GLU A 214 20.99 -14.57 -13.08
N ARG A 215 22.24 -14.14 -12.87
CA ARG A 215 23.00 -14.44 -11.64
C ARG A 215 22.27 -13.99 -10.38
N LYS A 216 21.71 -12.76 -10.38
CA LYS A 216 20.99 -12.20 -9.23
C LYS A 216 19.69 -12.95 -8.96
N LEU A 217 18.92 -13.29 -10.00
CA LEU A 217 17.67 -14.04 -9.82
C LEU A 217 17.90 -15.48 -9.35
N LEU A 218 18.91 -16.16 -9.89
CA LEU A 218 19.29 -17.49 -9.40
C LEU A 218 19.72 -17.46 -7.93
N SER A 219 20.43 -16.40 -7.50
CA SER A 219 20.77 -16.20 -6.09
C SER A 219 19.53 -16.02 -5.22
N ILE A 220 18.60 -15.16 -5.65
CA ILE A 220 17.35 -14.88 -4.95
C ILE A 220 16.56 -16.18 -4.72
N TYR A 221 16.52 -17.05 -5.74
CA TYR A 221 15.82 -18.33 -5.67
C TYR A 221 16.44 -19.33 -4.69
N ASN A 222 17.76 -19.25 -4.49
CA ASN A 222 18.46 -20.09 -3.51
C ASN A 222 18.23 -19.63 -2.05
N ARG A 223 17.35 -18.65 -1.81
CA ARG A 223 17.04 -18.13 -0.47
C ARG A 223 15.63 -18.51 -0.01
N ARG A 224 15.48 -18.69 1.29
CA ARG A 224 14.19 -18.80 2.00
C ARG A 224 13.82 -17.47 2.67
N CYS A 225 14.02 -16.35 1.96
CA CYS A 225 13.70 -15.03 2.49
C CYS A 225 13.04 -14.17 1.41
N MET A 226 12.30 -13.15 1.85
CA MET A 226 11.74 -12.15 0.95
C MET A 226 12.87 -11.28 0.40
N VAL A 227 12.85 -10.98 -0.90
CA VAL A 227 13.86 -10.12 -1.53
C VAL A 227 13.22 -9.10 -2.46
N SER A 228 13.66 -7.85 -2.34
CA SER A 228 13.31 -6.74 -3.23
C SER A 228 14.42 -6.51 -4.26
N LEU A 229 14.07 -6.62 -5.54
CA LEU A 229 14.97 -6.34 -6.66
C LEU A 229 14.68 -4.94 -7.21
N PHE A 230 15.66 -4.05 -7.11
CA PHE A 230 15.62 -2.68 -7.60
C PHE A 230 16.33 -2.59 -8.96
N ILE A 231 15.65 -2.08 -9.98
CA ILE A 231 16.19 -1.91 -11.32
C ILE A 231 16.05 -0.45 -11.74
N GLU A 232 17.18 0.21 -12.07
CA GLU A 232 17.14 1.58 -12.60
C GLU A 232 16.27 1.65 -13.87
N GLU A 233 15.46 2.70 -13.99
CA GLU A 233 14.49 2.91 -15.09
C GLU A 233 15.08 2.65 -16.48
N GLU A 234 16.32 3.13 -16.70
CA GLU A 234 17.03 2.99 -17.97
C GLU A 234 17.26 1.53 -18.39
N HIS A 235 17.25 0.59 -17.44
CA HIS A 235 17.44 -0.84 -17.67
C HIS A 235 16.13 -1.65 -17.66
N SER A 236 15.00 -1.01 -17.34
CA SER A 236 13.70 -1.66 -17.12
C SER A 236 13.22 -2.53 -18.29
N LYS A 237 13.38 -2.07 -19.54
CA LYS A 237 12.95 -2.83 -20.73
C LYS A 237 13.68 -4.16 -20.85
N LEU A 238 15.00 -4.16 -20.63
CA LEU A 238 15.81 -5.37 -20.69
C LEU A 238 15.50 -6.27 -19.50
N ALA A 239 15.44 -5.71 -18.30
CA ALA A 239 15.11 -6.46 -17.09
C ALA A 239 13.75 -7.14 -17.21
N ARG A 240 12.71 -6.45 -17.71
CA ARG A 240 11.39 -7.04 -17.96
C ARG A 240 11.45 -8.22 -18.92
N LYS A 241 12.21 -8.11 -20.03
CA LYS A 241 12.42 -9.23 -20.96
C LYS A 241 13.12 -10.41 -20.26
N ALA A 242 14.15 -10.13 -19.46
CA ALA A 242 14.88 -11.15 -18.73
C ALA A 242 14.01 -11.83 -17.66
N MET A 243 13.17 -11.09 -16.94
CA MET A 243 12.21 -11.63 -15.97
C MET A 243 11.20 -12.56 -16.63
N LEU A 244 10.62 -12.15 -17.76
CA LEU A 244 9.69 -12.99 -18.52
C LEU A 244 10.36 -14.28 -19.00
N HIS A 245 11.60 -14.18 -19.50
CA HIS A 245 12.37 -15.35 -19.90
C HIS A 245 12.63 -16.29 -18.71
N ILE A 246 13.11 -15.76 -17.59
CA ILE A 246 13.42 -16.55 -16.39
C ILE A 246 12.15 -17.17 -15.79
N GLN A 247 11.01 -16.48 -15.77
CA GLN A 247 9.71 -17.09 -15.38
C GLN A 247 9.29 -18.24 -16.29
N SER A 248 9.57 -18.14 -17.60
CA SER A 248 9.26 -19.23 -18.54
C SER A 248 10.06 -20.50 -18.26
N VAL A 249 11.32 -20.34 -17.79
CA VAL A 249 12.23 -21.42 -17.41
C VAL A 249 11.90 -21.95 -16.02
N TYR A 250 11.65 -21.05 -15.06
CA TYR A 250 11.39 -21.35 -13.66
C TYR A 250 9.93 -21.03 -13.32
N ARG A 251 9.00 -21.86 -13.81
CA ARG A 251 7.53 -21.64 -13.73
C ARG A 251 6.95 -21.42 -12.33
N LYS A 252 7.70 -21.76 -11.28
CA LYS A 252 7.30 -21.55 -9.88
C LYS A 252 7.70 -20.17 -9.34
N LEU A 253 8.46 -19.38 -10.10
CA LEU A 253 8.84 -18.02 -9.74
C LEU A 253 7.63 -17.08 -9.82
N LYS A 254 7.09 -16.75 -8.65
CA LYS A 254 6.10 -15.68 -8.47
C LYS A 254 6.79 -14.45 -7.92
N TYR A 255 6.44 -13.29 -8.44
CA TYR A 255 6.83 -12.00 -7.90
C TYR A 255 5.63 -11.06 -7.92
N GLU A 256 5.59 -10.15 -6.97
CA GLU A 256 4.73 -8.97 -7.00
C GLU A 256 5.52 -7.83 -7.62
N TYR A 257 4.90 -7.14 -8.58
CA TYR A 257 5.49 -5.96 -9.19
C TYR A 257 4.95 -4.71 -8.49
N THR A 258 5.84 -3.89 -7.95
CA THR A 258 5.49 -2.57 -7.43
C THR A 258 5.91 -1.49 -8.43
N PRO A 259 5.05 -0.51 -8.73
CA PRO A 259 5.41 0.63 -9.56
C PRO A 259 6.59 1.44 -9.03
N LYS A 260 7.12 2.29 -9.91
CA LYS A 260 8.36 3.03 -9.75
C LYS A 260 8.50 3.73 -8.40
N VAL A 261 9.65 3.55 -7.74
CA VAL A 261 10.04 4.24 -6.50
C VAL A 261 11.19 5.18 -6.79
N MET A 262 11.09 6.42 -6.34
CA MET A 262 12.16 7.42 -6.48
C MET A 262 13.06 7.39 -5.25
N ILE A 263 14.37 7.20 -5.47
CA ILE A 263 15.40 7.07 -4.44
C ILE A 263 16.61 7.88 -4.90
N GLN A 264 17.07 8.85 -4.09
CA GLN A 264 18.24 9.68 -4.41
C GLN A 264 18.20 10.27 -5.85
N ASN A 265 17.05 10.83 -6.26
CA ASN A 265 16.79 11.38 -7.60
C ASN A 265 16.87 10.39 -8.77
N LYS A 266 16.94 9.09 -8.49
CA LYS A 266 16.87 8.01 -9.48
C LYS A 266 15.58 7.25 -9.33
N LEU A 267 15.07 6.76 -10.45
CA LEU A 267 13.81 6.03 -10.52
C LEU A 267 14.08 4.54 -10.66
N TYR A 268 13.53 3.74 -9.76
CA TYR A 268 13.72 2.30 -9.71
C TYR A 268 12.40 1.56 -9.90
N TRP A 269 12.39 0.54 -10.75
CA TRP A 269 11.34 -0.48 -10.75
C TRP A 269 11.64 -1.46 -9.64
N VAL A 270 10.62 -1.80 -8.83
CA VAL A 270 10.79 -2.70 -7.69
C VAL A 270 9.99 -3.98 -7.92
N TYR A 271 10.69 -5.10 -7.86
CA TYR A 271 10.09 -6.44 -7.92
C TYR A 271 10.29 -7.13 -6.59
N PHE A 272 9.19 -7.52 -5.97
CA PHE A 272 9.18 -8.18 -4.69
C PHE A 272 8.98 -9.68 -4.87
N PHE A 273 9.87 -10.48 -4.30
CA PHE A 273 9.81 -11.93 -4.36
C PHE A 273 9.55 -12.49 -2.96
N ASP A 274 8.47 -13.26 -2.83
CA ASP A 274 8.12 -13.99 -1.61
C ASP A 274 8.32 -15.50 -1.83
N PHE A 275 9.42 -16.04 -1.30
CA PHE A 275 9.74 -17.46 -1.37
C PHE A 275 9.31 -18.19 -0.10
N ASN A 276 7.98 -18.36 0.05
CA ASN A 276 7.40 -19.18 1.12
C ASN A 276 7.44 -20.70 0.83
N THR A 277 8.04 -21.13 -0.28
CA THR A 277 8.19 -22.56 -0.60
C THR A 277 9.65 -22.91 -0.77
N GLU A 278 10.09 -23.97 -0.06
CA GLU A 278 11.39 -24.61 -0.27
C GLU A 278 11.45 -25.10 -1.72
N LEU A 279 12.09 -24.33 -2.59
CA LEU A 279 12.40 -24.80 -3.93
C LEU A 279 13.91 -24.96 -4.05
N LYS A 280 14.35 -26.21 -3.91
CA LYS A 280 15.66 -26.65 -4.36
C LYS A 280 15.68 -26.55 -5.89
N ILE A 281 16.44 -25.63 -6.46
CA ILE A 281 16.81 -25.68 -7.87
C ILE A 281 18.32 -25.64 -8.01
N THR A 282 18.84 -26.72 -8.58
CA THR A 282 20.14 -26.81 -9.24
C THR A 282 19.95 -26.47 -10.73
N TYR A 283 20.97 -25.84 -11.31
CA TYR A 283 21.24 -25.57 -12.73
C TYR A 283 20.88 -24.20 -13.33
N SER A 284 21.93 -23.53 -13.81
CA SER A 284 21.91 -22.70 -15.02
C SER A 284 22.25 -23.57 -16.24
N LYS A 285 21.78 -23.19 -17.43
CA LYS A 285 22.09 -23.85 -18.71
C LYS A 285 23.60 -23.92 -19.06
N ALA A 286 24.44 -23.23 -18.30
CA ALA A 286 25.90 -23.17 -18.43
C ALA A 286 26.66 -23.89 -17.28
N GLY A 287 25.97 -24.64 -16.41
CA GLY A 287 26.62 -25.47 -15.37
C GLY A 287 27.22 -24.71 -14.18
N ASN A 288 27.04 -23.39 -14.10
CA ASN A 288 27.60 -22.58 -13.01
C ASN A 288 26.57 -22.37 -11.88
N ILE A 289 26.99 -22.62 -10.64
CA ILE A 289 26.21 -22.40 -9.41
C ILE A 289 26.68 -21.09 -8.76
N TYR A 290 25.75 -20.27 -8.26
CA TYR A 290 26.04 -19.02 -7.56
C TYR A 290 25.30 -18.99 -6.21
N PHE A 291 25.97 -18.53 -5.16
CA PHE A 291 25.46 -18.46 -3.78
C PHE A 291 25.94 -17.16 -3.11
N ARG A 292 25.32 -16.76 -1.99
CA ARG A 292 25.65 -15.50 -1.30
C ARG A 292 26.38 -15.78 0.02
N SER A 293 27.49 -15.07 0.23
CA SER A 293 28.31 -15.09 1.43
C SER A 293 28.23 -13.75 2.18
N SER A 294 28.85 -13.64 3.35
CA SER A 294 28.96 -12.39 4.12
C SER A 294 29.64 -11.26 3.33
N SER A 295 30.46 -11.58 2.33
CA SER A 295 31.10 -10.61 1.44
C SER A 295 30.35 -10.38 0.12
N GLY A 296 29.12 -10.88 0.00
CA GLY A 296 28.30 -10.74 -1.21
C GLY A 296 28.28 -12.00 -2.07
N MET A 297 28.00 -11.83 -3.36
CA MET A 297 27.77 -12.93 -4.30
C MET A 297 29.05 -13.65 -4.70
N LYS A 298 29.07 -14.98 -4.59
CA LYS A 298 30.17 -15.86 -5.02
C LYS A 298 29.68 -16.92 -6.00
N LYS A 299 30.54 -17.26 -6.96
CA LYS A 299 30.37 -18.42 -7.83
C LYS A 299 30.90 -19.64 -7.08
N ALA A 300 30.13 -20.72 -7.03
CA ALA A 300 30.62 -21.98 -6.50
C ALA A 300 31.69 -22.55 -7.42
N ASN A 301 32.77 -23.00 -6.80
CA ASN A 301 33.86 -23.71 -7.42
C ASN A 301 34.06 -25.05 -6.70
N GLU A 302 35.06 -25.81 -7.13
CA GLU A 302 35.38 -27.13 -6.56
C GLU A 302 35.78 -27.10 -5.07
N GLN A 303 36.12 -25.92 -4.55
CA GLN A 303 36.51 -25.70 -3.15
C GLN A 303 35.34 -25.20 -2.29
N THR A 304 34.21 -24.86 -2.91
CA THR A 304 33.04 -24.34 -2.20
C THR A 304 32.36 -25.47 -1.45
N THR A 305 32.30 -25.36 -0.13
CA THR A 305 31.67 -26.41 0.69
C THR A 305 30.15 -26.28 0.66
N PHE A 306 29.47 -27.39 0.93
CA PHE A 306 28.00 -27.41 1.01
C PHE A 306 27.46 -26.45 2.07
N GLU A 307 28.17 -26.33 3.19
CA GLU A 307 27.82 -25.45 4.31
C GLU A 307 27.93 -23.98 3.95
N GLU A 308 28.85 -23.62 3.04
CA GLU A 308 28.97 -22.27 2.49
C GLU A 308 27.80 -21.90 1.58
N ILE A 309 27.20 -22.88 0.89
CA ILE A 309 26.06 -22.68 0.00
C ILE A 309 24.75 -22.58 0.78
N VAL A 310 24.58 -23.42 1.81
CA VAL A 310 23.36 -23.54 2.60
C VAL A 310 23.55 -22.81 3.93
N CYS A 311 23.49 -21.48 3.90
CA CYS A 311 23.63 -20.67 5.11
C CYS A 311 22.65 -21.10 6.23
N ASN A 312 23.20 -21.57 7.36
CA ASN A 312 22.63 -21.83 8.69
C ASN A 312 21.83 -23.14 8.95
N GLU A 313 22.52 -24.00 9.73
CA GLU A 313 22.19 -24.99 10.80
C GLU A 313 20.89 -25.81 10.83
N ASN A 314 19.78 -25.43 10.20
CA ASN A 314 18.53 -26.22 10.27
C ASN A 314 18.26 -27.09 9.03
N CYS A 315 19.23 -27.21 8.12
CA CYS A 315 19.07 -27.94 6.85
C CYS A 315 19.91 -29.23 6.74
N LYS A 316 20.61 -29.64 7.81
CA LYS A 316 21.54 -30.79 7.76
C LYS A 316 20.82 -32.13 7.52
N ASP A 317 19.64 -32.33 8.10
CA ASP A 317 19.05 -33.67 8.20
C ASP A 317 18.24 -34.12 6.96
N HIS A 318 17.91 -33.22 6.04
CA HIS A 318 17.05 -33.52 4.87
C HIS A 318 17.79 -33.66 3.53
N PHE A 319 19.11 -33.44 3.48
CA PHE A 319 19.89 -33.50 2.24
C PHE A 319 20.74 -34.78 2.12
N ILE A 320 21.19 -35.35 3.25
CA ILE A 320 22.01 -36.57 3.29
C ILE A 320 21.27 -37.77 2.67
N THR A 321 19.95 -37.84 2.82
CA THR A 321 19.13 -38.96 2.32
C THR A 321 19.03 -39.04 0.79
N HIS A 322 19.25 -37.94 0.05
CA HIS A 322 19.14 -37.93 -1.41
C HIS A 322 20.48 -38.03 -2.14
N LEU A 323 21.60 -37.69 -1.50
CA LEU A 323 22.93 -37.83 -2.11
C LEU A 323 23.40 -39.30 -2.11
N LEU A 324 22.98 -40.10 -1.13
CA LEU A 324 23.21 -41.54 -1.05
C LEU A 324 22.37 -42.37 -2.04
N GLN A 325 21.49 -41.74 -2.82
CA GLN A 325 20.71 -42.41 -3.88
C GLN A 325 21.27 -42.14 -5.29
N ILE A 326 22.27 -41.27 -5.42
CA ILE A 326 22.83 -40.84 -6.72
C ILE A 326 24.32 -41.22 -6.85
N LEU A 327 25.00 -41.52 -5.73
CA LEU A 327 26.25 -42.29 -5.71
C LEU A 327 25.90 -43.77 -5.56
#